data_AF-A0A4S4AAE6-F1
#
_entry.id   AF-A0A4S4AAE6-F1
#
_cell.length_a   1.000
_cell.length_b   1.000
_cell.length_c   1.000
_cell.angle_alpha   90.00
_cell.angle_beta   90.00
_cell.angle_gamma   90.00
#
_symmetry.space_group_name_H-M   'P 1'
#
loop_
_entity.id
_entity.type
_entity.pdbx_description
1 polymer ?
#
loop_
_entity_poly.entity_id
_entity_poly.type
_entity_poly.pdbx_seq_one_letter_code
_entity_poly.pdbx_strand_id
1 'polypeptide(L)'
;MKRLIPLLTAILATAADAQVYKCKIEERTVYQEMPCERPEQSHRIEERMTVVEPYPQRAARPPSRTAAAPQAETAAPVADSEHPSCQPLRDRIRSIDVSARHRSTQRLKEQRWATKQKLAELGCSEMGPR
;
A
#
# COMPACT_ATOMS: atom_id res chain seq x y z
N MET A 1 -0.73 57.65 40.34
CA MET A 1 -1.94 56.99 40.90
C MET A 1 -3.03 56.97 39.83
N LYS A 2 -3.81 55.88 39.75
CA LYS A 2 -4.98 55.61 38.88
C LYS A 2 -4.66 55.13 37.46
N ARG A 3 -5.37 54.16 36.87
CA ARG A 3 -6.01 52.90 37.31
C ARG A 3 -6.35 52.18 35.99
N LEU A 4 -6.11 50.87 35.97
CA LEU A 4 -6.58 49.81 35.07
C LEU A 4 -7.86 50.08 34.26
N ILE A 5 -7.84 49.70 32.96
CA ILE A 5 -8.96 49.01 32.29
C ILE A 5 -8.37 48.00 31.26
N PRO A 6 -8.38 46.68 31.52
CA PRO A 6 -8.19 45.69 30.47
C PRO A 6 -9.55 45.44 29.78
N LEU A 7 -9.65 45.86 28.54
CA LEU A 7 -10.79 45.52 27.68
C LEU A 7 -10.63 44.06 27.26
N LEU A 8 -11.37 43.18 27.94
CA LEU A 8 -11.64 41.81 27.50
C LEU A 8 -12.38 41.87 26.16
N THR A 9 -11.67 41.64 25.06
CA THR A 9 -12.29 41.23 23.80
C THR A 9 -12.58 39.74 23.87
N ALA A 10 -13.85 39.41 24.13
CA ALA A 10 -14.41 38.08 23.98
C ALA A 10 -14.26 37.65 22.52
N ILE A 11 -13.39 36.66 22.27
CA ILE A 11 -13.32 35.94 20.99
C ILE A 11 -14.55 35.03 20.98
N LEU A 12 -15.62 35.46 20.31
CA LEU A 12 -16.71 34.57 19.94
C LEU A 12 -16.16 33.54 18.95
N ALA A 13 -15.89 32.33 19.43
CA ALA A 13 -15.69 31.17 18.59
C ALA A 13 -17.03 30.84 17.92
N THR A 14 -17.26 31.38 16.74
CA THR A 14 -18.32 30.92 15.86
C THR A 14 -18.02 29.47 15.50
N ALA A 15 -18.85 28.55 15.98
CA ALA A 15 -18.90 27.18 15.50
C ALA A 15 -19.27 27.24 14.01
N ALA A 16 -18.26 27.32 13.14
CA ALA A 16 -18.44 27.13 11.73
C ALA A 16 -18.83 25.66 11.55
N ASP A 17 -20.09 25.40 11.21
CA ASP A 17 -20.47 24.13 10.59
C ASP A 17 -19.41 23.83 9.52
N ALA A 18 -18.68 22.72 9.68
CA ALA A 18 -17.55 22.39 8.80
C ALA A 18 -18.07 22.17 7.38
N GLN A 19 -18.07 23.24 6.58
CA GLN A 19 -18.55 23.25 5.21
C GLN A 19 -17.42 22.77 4.31
N VAL A 20 -17.51 21.52 3.87
CA VAL A 20 -16.54 20.96 2.93
C VAL A 20 -16.97 21.31 1.51
N TYR A 21 -16.15 22.08 0.81
CA TYR A 21 -16.30 22.44 -0.59
C TYR A 21 -15.50 21.49 -1.49
N LYS A 22 -16.08 21.13 -2.64
CA LYS A 22 -15.43 20.31 -3.67
C LYS A 22 -14.92 21.22 -4.80
N CYS A 23 -13.61 21.26 -5.00
CA CYS A 23 -12.95 22.06 -6.03
C CYS A 23 -12.37 21.15 -7.14
N LYS A 24 -12.57 21.53 -8.41
CA LYS A 24 -11.99 20.84 -9.58
C LYS A 24 -10.83 21.64 -10.14
N ILE A 25 -9.62 21.26 -9.75
CA ILE A 25 -8.39 21.91 -10.19
C ILE A 25 -7.76 21.03 -11.27
N GLU A 26 -7.83 21.50 -12.52
CA GLU A 26 -7.39 20.74 -13.70
C GLU A 26 -8.11 19.36 -13.78
N GLU A 27 -7.36 18.26 -13.66
CA GLU A 27 -7.88 16.90 -13.66
C GLU A 27 -8.05 16.30 -12.25
N ARG A 28 -7.88 17.10 -11.19
CA ARG A 28 -7.91 16.64 -9.80
C ARG A 28 -9.09 17.24 -9.03
N THR A 29 -9.67 16.44 -8.15
CA THR A 29 -10.71 16.88 -7.22
C THR A 29 -10.11 17.04 -5.83
N VAL A 30 -10.25 18.23 -5.25
CA VAL A 30 -9.79 18.55 -3.89
C VAL A 30 -11.00 18.91 -3.04
N TYR A 31 -11.03 18.42 -1.80
CA TYR A 31 -12.06 18.76 -0.81
C TYR A 31 -11.41 19.63 0.27
N GLN A 32 -11.98 20.80 0.53
CA GLN A 32 -11.39 21.80 1.44
C GLN A 32 -12.48 22.54 2.22
N GLU A 33 -12.12 23.07 3.38
CA GLU A 33 -13.04 23.80 4.27
C GLU A 33 -13.29 25.25 3.82
N MET A 34 -12.52 25.75 2.85
CA MET A 34 -12.66 27.09 2.28
C MET A 34 -13.27 27.03 0.86
N PRO A 35 -14.02 28.06 0.43
CA PRO A 35 -14.54 28.14 -0.94
C PRO A 35 -13.42 28.04 -1.99
N CYS A 36 -13.76 27.50 -3.16
CA CYS A 36 -12.82 27.40 -4.28
C CYS A 36 -12.48 28.80 -4.83
N GLU A 37 -11.25 28.99 -5.33
CA GLU A 37 -10.84 30.26 -5.96
C GLU A 37 -11.73 30.66 -7.14
N ARG A 38 -12.30 29.67 -7.85
CA ARG A 38 -13.31 29.87 -8.89
C ARG A 38 -14.69 29.57 -8.32
N PRO A 39 -15.56 30.57 -8.12
CA PRO A 39 -16.89 30.37 -7.50
C PRO A 39 -17.81 29.49 -8.35
N GLU A 40 -17.56 29.41 -9.66
CA GLU A 40 -18.31 28.57 -10.59
C GLU A 40 -18.10 27.06 -10.35
N GLN A 41 -17.08 26.69 -9.57
CA GLN A 41 -16.74 25.31 -9.25
C GLN A 41 -17.12 24.93 -7.82
N SER A 42 -17.57 25.88 -6.99
CA SER A 42 -17.95 25.62 -5.61
C SER A 42 -19.36 25.06 -5.54
N HIS A 43 -19.47 23.74 -5.53
CA HIS A 43 -20.72 23.08 -5.13
C HIS A 43 -20.70 22.81 -3.64
N ARG A 44 -21.66 23.40 -2.92
CA ARG A 44 -21.91 23.09 -1.51
C ARG A 44 -22.43 21.66 -1.43
N ILE A 45 -21.71 20.79 -0.73
CA ILE A 45 -22.19 19.43 -0.47
C ILE A 45 -23.17 19.52 0.71
N GLU A 46 -24.46 19.73 0.41
CA GLU A 46 -25.54 19.66 1.41
C GLU A 46 -26.03 18.22 1.67
N GLU A 47 -25.42 17.23 1.02
CA GLU A 47 -25.76 15.84 1.25
C GLU A 47 -25.24 15.38 2.61
N ARG A 48 -26.19 15.06 3.49
CA ARG A 48 -25.97 14.35 4.75
C ARG A 48 -25.01 13.19 4.52
N MET A 49 -23.76 13.36 4.95
CA MET A 49 -22.80 12.27 4.99
C MET A 49 -23.30 11.25 6.02
N THR A 50 -23.95 10.19 5.56
CA THR A 50 -24.15 9.00 6.39
C THR A 50 -22.79 8.33 6.52
N VAL A 51 -22.24 8.37 7.73
CA VAL A 51 -21.08 7.56 8.10
C VAL A 51 -21.50 6.10 7.91
N VAL A 52 -21.06 5.49 6.82
CA VAL A 52 -21.19 4.05 6.63
C VAL A 52 -20.30 3.42 7.70
N GLU A 53 -20.91 2.67 8.63
CA GLU A 53 -20.12 1.90 9.59
C GLU A 53 -19.10 1.07 8.81
N PRO A 54 -17.81 1.12 9.20
CA PRO A 54 -16.80 0.30 8.56
C PRO A 54 -17.25 -1.16 8.69
N TYR A 55 -17.42 -1.81 7.54
CA TYR A 55 -17.72 -3.23 7.47
C TYR A 55 -16.82 -3.97 8.46
N PRO A 56 -17.35 -4.82 9.36
CA PRO A 56 -16.53 -5.44 10.39
C PRO A 56 -15.39 -6.16 9.70
N GLN A 57 -14.18 -5.63 9.87
CA GLN A 57 -12.99 -6.30 9.39
C GLN A 57 -12.98 -7.64 10.11
N ARG A 58 -13.28 -8.70 9.36
CA ARG A 58 -13.17 -10.08 9.83
C ARG A 58 -11.79 -10.17 10.45
N ALA A 59 -11.75 -10.28 11.78
CA ALA A 59 -10.53 -10.18 12.55
C ALA A 59 -9.47 -11.02 11.85
N ALA A 60 -8.42 -10.36 11.36
CA ALA A 60 -7.28 -11.06 10.80
C ALA A 60 -6.83 -12.01 11.90
N ARG A 61 -6.92 -13.31 11.61
CA ARG A 61 -6.44 -14.37 12.50
C ARG A 61 -5.05 -13.90 12.97
N PRO A 62 -4.79 -13.79 14.28
CA PRO A 62 -3.50 -13.33 14.74
C PRO A 62 -2.45 -14.18 14.04
N PRO A 63 -1.35 -13.60 13.53
CA PRO A 63 -0.26 -14.41 13.04
C PRO A 63 0.08 -15.32 14.21
N SER A 64 -0.08 -16.63 14.01
CA SER A 64 0.41 -17.61 14.96
C SER A 64 1.88 -17.28 15.11
N ARG A 65 2.22 -16.59 16.20
CA ARG A 65 3.58 -16.36 16.62
C ARG A 65 4.00 -17.71 17.18
N THR A 66 4.21 -18.65 16.26
CA THR A 66 5.05 -19.79 16.51
C THR A 66 6.35 -19.14 16.94
N ALA A 67 6.64 -19.22 18.24
CA ALA A 67 7.98 -18.93 18.72
C ALA A 67 8.89 -19.71 17.76
N ALA A 68 9.70 -18.98 17.00
CA ALA A 68 10.79 -19.59 16.29
C ALA A 68 11.59 -20.27 17.39
N ALA A 69 11.38 -21.57 17.57
CA ALA A 69 12.39 -22.43 18.15
C ALA A 69 13.69 -22.04 17.41
N PRO A 70 14.83 -21.90 18.12
CA PRO A 70 16.09 -21.80 17.41
C PRO A 70 16.09 -22.99 16.46
N GLN A 71 15.97 -22.70 15.15
CA GLN A 71 16.16 -23.72 14.16
C GLN A 71 17.58 -24.17 14.44
N ALA A 72 17.71 -25.36 15.03
CA ALA A 72 18.95 -26.06 15.05
C ALA A 72 19.47 -25.91 13.62
N GLU A 73 20.63 -25.27 13.51
CA GLU A 73 21.40 -25.17 12.29
C GLU A 73 21.83 -26.60 11.97
N THR A 74 20.87 -27.40 11.53
CA THR A 74 21.14 -28.66 10.87
C THR A 74 21.72 -28.20 9.56
N ALA A 75 23.05 -28.07 9.53
CA ALA A 75 23.82 -28.00 8.32
C ALA A 75 23.29 -29.14 7.42
N ALA A 76 22.39 -28.78 6.51
CA ALA A 76 21.83 -29.73 5.58
C ALA A 76 23.00 -30.23 4.72
N PRO A 77 23.09 -31.54 4.53
CA PRO A 77 24.24 -32.15 3.88
C PRO A 77 24.38 -31.59 2.47
N VAL A 78 25.60 -31.13 2.19
CA VAL A 78 26.31 -31.16 0.91
C VAL A 78 25.44 -31.52 -0.30
N ALA A 79 25.17 -30.49 -1.12
CA ALA A 79 24.97 -30.57 -2.57
C ALA A 79 24.24 -31.83 -3.09
N ASP A 80 22.92 -31.92 -2.87
CA ASP A 80 22.09 -32.61 -3.86
C ASP A 80 22.31 -31.89 -5.19
N SER A 81 22.87 -32.62 -6.15
CA SER A 81 23.23 -32.07 -7.46
C SER A 81 21.94 -31.62 -8.16
N GLU A 82 21.60 -30.34 -8.02
CA GLU A 82 20.43 -29.76 -8.65
C GLU A 82 20.44 -30.05 -10.15
N HIS A 83 19.26 -30.23 -10.73
CA HIS A 83 19.15 -30.46 -12.17
C HIS A 83 19.89 -29.36 -12.94
N PRO A 84 20.70 -29.68 -13.98
CA PRO A 84 21.53 -28.68 -14.67
C PRO A 84 20.71 -27.50 -15.25
N SER A 85 19.42 -27.72 -15.51
CA SER A 85 18.47 -26.69 -15.95
C SER A 85 17.99 -25.72 -14.86
N CYS A 86 18.31 -25.94 -13.58
CA CYS A 86 17.83 -25.07 -12.49
C CYS A 86 18.40 -23.65 -12.59
N GLN A 87 19.71 -23.50 -12.80
CA GLN A 87 20.36 -22.19 -12.93
C GLN A 87 19.80 -21.34 -14.10
N PRO A 88 19.72 -21.83 -15.34
CA PRO A 88 19.18 -21.03 -16.44
C PRO A 88 17.71 -20.64 -16.25
N LEU A 89 16.91 -21.46 -15.54
CA LEU A 89 15.53 -21.09 -15.18
C LEU A 89 15.49 -19.97 -14.14
N ARG A 90 16.39 -19.98 -13.14
CA ARG A 90 16.53 -18.87 -12.17
C ARG A 90 16.97 -17.59 -12.85
N ASP A 91 17.96 -17.66 -13.74
CA ASP A 91 18.40 -16.52 -14.55
C ASP A 91 17.27 -15.94 -15.38
N ARG A 92 16.44 -16.79 -15.96
CA ARG A 92 15.27 -16.36 -16.71
C ARG A 92 14.27 -15.63 -15.83
N ILE A 93 13.99 -16.12 -14.61
CA ILE A 93 13.14 -15.38 -13.66
C ILE A 93 13.74 -14.00 -13.34
N ARG A 94 15.06 -13.92 -13.08
CA ARG A 94 15.73 -12.64 -12.84
C ARG A 94 15.57 -11.68 -14.03
N SER A 95 15.74 -12.15 -15.26
CA SER A 95 15.55 -11.33 -16.47
C SER A 95 14.10 -10.84 -16.64
N ILE A 96 13.11 -11.68 -16.28
CA ILE A 96 11.70 -11.31 -16.31
C ILE A 96 11.42 -10.26 -15.25
N ASP A 97 11.96 -10.43 -14.04
CA ASP A 97 11.79 -9.47 -12.94
C ASP A 97 12.44 -8.12 -13.29
N VAL A 98 13.62 -8.10 -13.91
CA VAL A 98 14.25 -6.87 -14.43
C VAL A 98 13.36 -6.20 -15.49
N SER A 99 12.86 -6.97 -16.46
CA SER A 99 11.97 -6.44 -17.50
C SER A 99 10.66 -5.88 -16.92
N ALA A 100 10.11 -6.55 -15.91
CA ALA A 100 8.88 -6.15 -15.24
C ALA A 100 9.03 -4.86 -14.41
N ARG A 101 10.25 -4.49 -13.98
CA ARG A 101 10.53 -3.19 -13.34
C ARG A 101 10.33 -2.03 -14.32
N HIS A 102 10.67 -2.24 -15.60
CA HIS A 102 10.47 -1.22 -16.62
C HIS A 102 9.03 -1.20 -17.14
N ARG A 103 8.42 -2.37 -17.37
CA ARG A 103 7.03 -2.48 -17.81
C ARG A 103 6.41 -3.81 -17.40
N SER A 104 5.54 -3.79 -16.40
CA SER A 104 4.76 -4.97 -16.01
C SER A 104 3.67 -5.25 -17.05
N THR A 105 3.68 -6.45 -17.64
CA THR A 105 2.66 -6.90 -18.59
C THR A 105 2.12 -8.26 -18.17
N GLN A 106 0.89 -8.59 -18.57
CA GLN A 106 0.30 -9.91 -18.31
C GLN A 106 1.16 -11.04 -18.87
N ARG A 107 1.71 -10.85 -20.08
CA ARG A 107 2.66 -11.77 -20.70
C ARG A 107 3.87 -12.08 -19.82
N LEU A 108 4.46 -11.07 -19.17
CA LEU A 108 5.61 -11.29 -18.27
C LEU A 108 5.21 -12.05 -17.00
N LYS A 109 4.01 -11.81 -16.45
CA LYS A 109 3.50 -12.58 -15.30
C LYS A 109 3.30 -14.05 -15.65
N GLU A 110 2.70 -14.34 -16.80
CA GLU A 110 2.50 -15.70 -17.30
C GLU A 110 3.84 -16.40 -17.56
N GLN A 111 4.81 -15.69 -18.17
CA GLN A 111 6.16 -16.22 -18.37
C GLN A 111 6.87 -16.54 -17.05
N ARG A 112 6.73 -15.67 -16.03
CA ARG A 112 7.29 -15.90 -14.70
C ARG A 112 6.67 -17.12 -14.04
N TRP A 113 5.34 -17.23 -14.08
CA TRP A 113 4.61 -18.36 -13.52
C TRP A 113 5.02 -19.68 -14.19
N ALA A 114 5.05 -19.72 -15.53
CA ALA A 114 5.47 -20.90 -16.28
C ALA A 114 6.93 -21.30 -15.98
N THR A 115 7.83 -20.33 -15.79
CA THR A 115 9.23 -20.61 -15.44
C THR A 115 9.36 -21.16 -14.02
N LYS A 116 8.58 -20.64 -13.06
CA LYS A 116 8.50 -21.16 -11.69
C LYS A 116 7.94 -22.57 -11.64
N GLN A 117 6.92 -22.86 -12.45
CA GLN A 117 6.35 -24.21 -12.55
C GLN A 117 7.41 -25.22 -12.99
N LYS A 118 8.22 -24.87 -14.01
CA LYS A 118 9.34 -25.71 -14.46
C LYS A 118 10.42 -25.92 -13.39
N LEU A 119 10.72 -24.90 -12.57
CA LEU A 119 11.64 -25.06 -11.43
C LEU A 119 11.09 -26.06 -10.41
N ALA A 120 9.79 -25.98 -10.10
CA ALA A 120 9.13 -26.88 -9.17
C ALA A 120 9.07 -28.32 -9.71
N GLU A 121 8.77 -28.50 -11.01
CA GLU A 121 8.75 -29.80 -11.68
C GLU A 121 10.12 -30.51 -11.63
N LEU A 122 11.22 -29.75 -11.70
CA LEU A 122 12.58 -30.26 -11.64
C LEU A 122 13.11 -30.40 -10.20
N GLY A 123 12.30 -30.10 -9.18
CA GLY A 123 12.73 -30.14 -7.78
C GLY A 123 13.81 -29.12 -7.43
N CYS A 124 13.97 -28.07 -8.23
CA CYS A 124 14.97 -27.04 -8.01
C CYS A 124 14.60 -26.16 -6.81
N SER A 125 15.58 -25.78 -5.98
CA SER A 125 15.34 -24.80 -4.92
C SER A 125 15.02 -23.40 -5.50
N GLU A 126 14.09 -22.65 -4.91
CA GLU A 126 13.74 -21.32 -5.41
C GLU A 126 14.85 -20.29 -5.16
N MET A 127 15.56 -20.43 -4.04
CA MET A 127 16.75 -19.65 -3.73
C MET A 127 17.99 -20.51 -3.99
N GLY A 128 18.72 -20.20 -5.07
CA GLY A 128 19.99 -20.86 -5.33
C GLY A 128 21.00 -20.64 -4.19
N PRO A 129 22.05 -21.48 -4.11
CA PRO A 129 23.11 -21.28 -3.11
C PRO A 129 23.70 -19.87 -3.29
N ARG A 130 23.79 -19.13 -2.18
CA ARG A 130 24.41 -17.81 -2.12
C ARG A 130 25.92 -17.92 -2.06
#